data_AF-A0A847YTY2-F1
#
_entry.id   AF-A0A847YTY2-F1
#
_cell.length_a   1.000
_cell.length_b   1.000
_cell.length_c   1.000
_cell.angle_alpha   90.00
_cell.angle_beta   90.00
_cell.angle_gamma   90.00
#
_symmetry.space_group_name_H-M   'P 1'
#
loop_
_entity.id
_entity.type
_entity.pdbx_description
1 polymer ?
#
loop_
_entity_poly.entity_id
_entity_poly.type
_entity_poly.pdbx_seq_one_letter_code
_entity_poly.pdbx_strand_id
1 'polypeptide(L)'
;MATIPHLIYCANGNPRFAQIAIDAGFHYGAQLPGTVYLSPLWFADQNWKRPNRDKYMKALARYKPYMASVLDWEHEEQLNDILDWAHEAAQFVETIMLIPKVMGGISKLPRTITNKPVVLGYSVPTRFGGTQLPMWAFDGWPIHLLGGTPHKQIELWHYFSLRAEVYSVDGNYHQKMAMWCQFWSPNAPYAKDRHWPRLAEADGKKWEEDGIYEAFARSCQNIGAAWNALFENN
;
A
#
# COMPACT_ATOMS: atom_id res chain seq x y z
N MET A 1 5.79 -8.99 20.18
CA MET A 1 6.35 -9.54 18.94
C MET A 1 5.83 -8.68 17.81
N ALA A 2 6.69 -8.27 16.89
CA ALA A 2 6.24 -7.52 15.72
C ALA A 2 5.35 -8.43 14.86
N THR A 3 4.21 -7.92 14.40
CA THR A 3 3.28 -8.64 13.52
C THR A 3 3.71 -8.45 12.07
N ILE A 4 3.50 -9.48 11.24
CA ILE A 4 3.71 -9.36 9.81
C ILE A 4 2.73 -8.29 9.28
N PRO A 5 3.20 -7.28 8.53
CA PRO A 5 2.34 -6.21 8.03
C PRO A 5 1.26 -6.76 7.10
N HIS A 6 0.09 -6.13 7.09
CA HIS A 6 -0.93 -6.45 6.10
C HIS A 6 -0.46 -6.06 4.69
N LEU A 7 -0.33 -7.06 3.81
CA LEU A 7 0.02 -6.84 2.41
C LEU A 7 -1.23 -6.52 1.61
N ILE A 8 -1.23 -5.40 0.89
CA ILE A 8 -2.41 -4.93 0.17
C ILE A 8 -2.08 -4.74 -1.30
N TYR A 9 -2.83 -5.40 -2.17
CA TYR A 9 -2.82 -5.08 -3.59
C TYR A 9 -3.86 -4.00 -3.86
N CYS A 10 -3.38 -2.75 -3.98
CA CYS A 10 -4.24 -1.60 -4.22
C CYS A 10 -4.26 -1.20 -5.70
N ALA A 11 -5.29 -1.64 -6.42
CA ALA A 11 -5.47 -1.29 -7.83
C ALA A 11 -6.90 -1.44 -8.33
N ASN A 12 -7.22 -0.69 -9.37
CA ASN A 12 -8.39 -0.90 -10.20
C ASN A 12 -7.97 -1.44 -11.59
N GLY A 13 -8.92 -2.00 -12.34
CA GLY A 13 -8.79 -2.21 -13.79
C GLY A 13 -8.49 -3.63 -14.23
N ASN A 14 -8.15 -4.55 -13.33
CA ASN A 14 -7.98 -5.96 -13.67
C ASN A 14 -8.48 -6.88 -12.53
N PRO A 15 -9.68 -7.49 -12.66
CA PRO A 15 -10.22 -8.39 -11.65
C PRO A 15 -9.39 -9.68 -11.46
N ARG A 16 -8.72 -10.17 -12.51
CA ARG A 16 -7.90 -11.39 -12.42
C ARG A 16 -6.63 -11.16 -11.61
N PHE A 17 -5.98 -10.00 -11.74
CA PHE A 17 -4.90 -9.63 -10.82
C PHE A 17 -5.38 -9.49 -9.38
N ALA A 18 -6.55 -8.88 -9.16
CA ALA A 18 -7.10 -8.79 -7.82
C ALA A 18 -7.33 -10.18 -7.20
N GLN A 19 -7.87 -11.13 -7.97
CA GLN A 19 -8.07 -12.50 -7.50
C GLN A 19 -6.74 -13.20 -7.19
N ILE A 20 -5.74 -13.10 -8.08
CA ILE A 20 -4.42 -13.71 -7.86
C ILE A 20 -3.75 -13.16 -6.59
N ALA A 21 -3.88 -11.85 -6.33
CA ALA A 21 -3.32 -11.26 -5.12
C ALA A 21 -4.00 -11.81 -3.86
N ILE A 22 -5.33 -11.91 -3.85
CA ILE A 22 -6.10 -12.49 -2.74
C ILE A 22 -5.71 -13.95 -2.51
N ASP A 23 -5.61 -14.74 -3.58
CA ASP A 23 -5.23 -16.16 -3.49
C ASP A 23 -3.80 -16.32 -2.94
N ALA A 24 -2.93 -15.32 -3.14
CA ALA A 24 -1.59 -15.26 -2.58
C ALA A 24 -1.53 -14.67 -1.15
N GLY A 25 -2.67 -14.37 -0.52
CA GLY A 25 -2.77 -13.88 0.85
C GLY A 25 -2.75 -12.35 1.02
N PHE A 26 -2.86 -11.59 -0.07
CA PHE A 26 -2.97 -10.13 0.01
C PHE A 26 -4.41 -9.72 0.28
N HIS A 27 -4.57 -8.61 0.98
CA HIS A 27 -5.83 -7.90 1.04
C HIS A 27 -6.08 -7.12 -0.24
N TYR A 28 -7.35 -7.01 -0.65
CA TYR A 28 -7.71 -6.20 -1.81
C TYR A 28 -7.92 -4.74 -1.44
N GLY A 29 -7.24 -3.85 -2.16
CA GLY A 29 -7.42 -2.41 -2.10
C GLY A 29 -7.81 -1.82 -3.45
N ALA A 30 -8.46 -0.66 -3.43
CA ALA A 30 -8.86 0.05 -4.63
C ALA A 30 -8.79 1.55 -4.43
N GLN A 31 -8.47 2.29 -5.50
CA GLN A 31 -8.66 3.73 -5.48
C GLN A 31 -10.15 4.03 -5.69
N LEU A 32 -10.73 4.80 -4.77
CA LEU A 32 -12.13 5.26 -4.87
C LEU A 32 -12.18 6.70 -5.39
N PRO A 33 -13.24 7.06 -6.14
CA PRO A 33 -14.46 6.31 -6.43
C PRO A 33 -14.37 5.41 -7.69
N GLY A 34 -13.19 4.83 -7.99
CA GLY A 34 -13.02 3.87 -9.09
C GLY A 34 -13.81 2.58 -8.91
N THR A 35 -13.80 1.74 -9.94
CA THR A 35 -14.49 0.45 -9.95
C THR A 35 -13.83 -0.53 -8.97
N VAL A 36 -14.62 -1.03 -8.02
CA VAL A 36 -14.26 -2.12 -7.12
C VAL A 36 -14.69 -3.44 -7.76
N TYR A 37 -13.74 -4.34 -7.97
CA TYR A 37 -13.99 -5.60 -8.70
C TYR A 37 -14.33 -6.77 -7.78
N LEU A 38 -13.72 -6.81 -6.59
CA LEU A 38 -13.87 -7.88 -5.61
C LEU A 38 -14.27 -7.30 -4.25
N SER A 39 -14.93 -8.13 -3.45
CA SER A 39 -15.40 -7.83 -2.10
C SER A 39 -14.99 -8.99 -1.17
N PRO A 40 -14.65 -8.75 0.11
CA PRO A 40 -14.63 -7.45 0.79
C PRO A 40 -13.49 -6.53 0.30
N LEU A 41 -13.76 -5.22 0.27
CA LEU A 41 -12.71 -4.22 0.07
C LEU A 41 -12.00 -4.01 1.42
N TRP A 42 -10.69 -4.15 1.46
CA TRP A 42 -9.94 -3.95 2.70
C TRP A 42 -9.39 -2.53 2.80
N PHE A 43 -8.83 -2.01 1.71
CA PHE A 43 -8.27 -0.65 1.66
C PHE A 43 -8.94 0.21 0.60
N ALA A 44 -9.37 1.41 0.97
CA ALA A 44 -9.74 2.46 0.04
C ALA A 44 -8.67 3.55 0.00
N ASP A 45 -8.06 3.72 -1.16
CA ASP A 45 -7.21 4.87 -1.43
C ASP A 45 -8.02 6.00 -2.05
N GLN A 46 -7.86 7.20 -1.55
CA GLN A 46 -8.45 8.41 -2.08
C GLN A 46 -7.67 8.84 -3.34
N ASN A 47 -8.37 9.24 -4.39
CA ASN A 47 -7.74 9.87 -5.56
C ASN A 47 -7.22 11.29 -5.28
N TRP A 48 -5.99 11.39 -4.79
CA TRP A 48 -5.38 12.65 -4.37
C TRP A 48 -5.17 13.64 -5.52
N LYS A 49 -5.06 13.15 -6.76
CA LYS A 49 -4.87 14.00 -7.95
C LYS A 49 -6.12 14.77 -8.32
N ARG A 50 -7.29 14.21 -8.02
CA ARG A 50 -8.61 14.78 -8.36
C ARG A 50 -9.59 14.47 -7.23
N PRO A 51 -9.40 15.07 -6.05
CA PRO A 51 -10.21 14.72 -4.90
C PRO A 51 -11.66 15.14 -5.08
N ASN A 52 -12.56 14.24 -4.69
CA ASN A 52 -14.00 14.49 -4.70
C ASN A 52 -14.62 13.84 -3.46
N ARG A 53 -14.82 14.66 -2.41
CA ARG A 53 -15.31 14.23 -1.10
C ARG A 53 -16.62 13.46 -1.22
N ASP A 54 -17.64 14.06 -1.84
CA ASP A 54 -18.98 13.49 -1.93
C ASP A 54 -19.00 12.11 -2.59
N LYS A 55 -18.29 11.94 -3.72
CA LYS A 55 -18.22 10.64 -4.39
C LYS A 55 -17.41 9.64 -3.59
N TYR A 56 -16.34 10.08 -2.94
CA TYR A 56 -15.50 9.23 -2.10
C TYR A 56 -16.28 8.71 -0.89
N MET A 57 -16.95 9.58 -0.13
CA MET A 57 -17.73 9.21 1.04
C MET A 57 -18.92 8.32 0.69
N LYS A 58 -19.60 8.57 -0.44
CA LYS A 58 -20.64 7.65 -0.96
C LYS A 58 -20.06 6.27 -1.29
N ALA A 59 -18.85 6.20 -1.83
CA ALA A 59 -18.17 4.94 -2.11
C ALA A 59 -17.75 4.21 -0.82
N LEU A 60 -17.24 4.93 0.18
CA LEU A 60 -16.95 4.37 1.51
C LEU A 60 -18.22 3.81 2.16
N ALA A 61 -19.32 4.57 2.17
CA ALA A 61 -20.59 4.10 2.71
C ALA A 61 -21.12 2.83 2.02
N ARG A 62 -20.87 2.70 0.71
CA ARG A 62 -21.27 1.53 -0.09
C ARG A 62 -20.40 0.31 0.19
N TYR A 63 -19.08 0.46 0.14
CA TYR A 63 -18.14 -0.66 0.16
C TYR A 63 -17.62 -1.00 1.56
N LYS A 64 -17.74 -0.07 2.52
CA LYS A 64 -17.34 -0.21 3.92
C LYS A 64 -15.97 -0.88 4.09
N PRO A 65 -14.90 -0.30 3.54
CA PRO A 65 -13.59 -0.89 3.62
C PRO A 65 -13.10 -0.94 5.06
N TYR A 66 -12.20 -1.88 5.38
CA TYR A 66 -11.58 -1.95 6.70
C TYR A 66 -10.78 -0.67 7.02
N MET A 67 -9.98 -0.19 6.06
CA MET A 67 -9.17 1.01 6.19
C MET A 67 -9.40 1.96 5.01
N ALA A 68 -9.35 3.27 5.26
CA ALA A 68 -9.40 4.28 4.20
C ALA A 68 -8.39 5.40 4.41
N SER A 69 -7.82 5.90 3.31
CA SER A 69 -7.06 7.14 3.31
C SER A 69 -7.98 8.36 3.28
N VAL A 70 -7.49 9.48 3.79
CA VAL A 70 -8.02 10.81 3.50
C VAL A 70 -6.99 11.59 2.70
N LEU A 71 -7.25 12.88 2.45
CA LEU A 71 -6.33 13.75 1.72
C LEU A 71 -4.94 13.78 2.38
N ASP A 72 -3.92 13.90 1.54
CA ASP A 72 -2.56 14.22 1.97
C ASP A 72 -2.54 15.57 2.69
N TRP A 73 -1.89 15.61 3.86
CA TRP A 73 -1.69 16.84 4.62
C TRP A 73 -0.43 17.56 4.13
N GLU A 74 -0.60 18.33 3.07
CA GLU A 74 0.48 19.03 2.36
C GLU A 74 0.86 20.37 3.01
N HIS A 75 -0.13 21.09 3.56
CA HIS A 75 0.04 22.43 4.12
C HIS A 75 -0.63 22.57 5.50
N GLU A 76 -0.04 23.38 6.39
CA GLU A 76 -0.47 23.50 7.80
C GLU A 76 -1.95 23.86 7.94
N GLU A 77 -2.44 24.77 7.11
CA GLU A 77 -3.81 25.26 7.09
C GLU A 77 -4.86 24.18 6.76
N GLN A 78 -4.46 23.06 6.14
CA GLN A 78 -5.37 21.98 5.74
C GLN A 78 -5.73 21.06 6.91
N LEU A 79 -5.11 21.20 8.09
CA LEU A 79 -5.29 20.24 9.18
C LEU A 79 -6.77 20.05 9.54
N ASN A 80 -7.53 21.14 9.65
CA ASN A 80 -8.96 21.05 9.99
C ASN A 80 -9.75 20.32 8.90
N ASP A 81 -9.51 20.65 7.62
CA ASP A 81 -10.20 19.97 6.50
C ASP A 81 -9.91 18.47 6.48
N ILE A 82 -8.67 18.07 6.77
CA ILE A 82 -8.24 16.67 6.79
C ILE A 82 -8.89 15.91 7.94
N LEU A 83 -8.97 16.53 9.12
CA LEU A 83 -9.67 15.96 10.26
C LEU A 83 -11.19 15.88 10.01
N ASP A 84 -11.77 16.85 9.30
CA ASP A 84 -13.18 16.81 8.90
C ASP A 84 -13.47 15.66 7.92
N TRP A 85 -12.58 15.42 6.95
CA TRP A 85 -12.66 14.23 6.09
C TRP A 85 -12.53 12.95 6.91
N ALA A 86 -11.60 12.90 7.86
CA ALA A 86 -11.36 11.75 8.71
C ALA A 86 -12.58 11.41 9.57
N HIS A 87 -13.21 12.41 10.20
CA HIS A 87 -14.42 12.22 11.00
C HIS A 87 -15.59 11.66 10.19
N GLU A 88 -15.75 12.11 8.96
CA GLU A 88 -16.79 11.59 8.06
C GLU A 88 -16.47 10.15 7.61
N ALA A 89 -15.23 9.89 7.17
CA ALA A 89 -14.80 8.57 6.74
C ALA A 89 -14.88 7.53 7.88
N ALA A 90 -14.62 7.93 9.13
CA ALA A 90 -14.64 7.05 10.30
C ALA A 90 -16.02 6.43 10.59
N GLN A 91 -17.09 6.94 9.98
CA GLN A 91 -18.42 6.32 10.04
C GLN A 91 -18.52 5.02 9.25
N PHE A 92 -17.60 4.78 8.32
CA PHE A 92 -17.69 3.69 7.33
C PHE A 92 -16.54 2.70 7.36
N VAL A 93 -15.52 2.94 8.20
CA VAL A 93 -14.28 2.16 8.25
C VAL A 93 -13.86 1.83 9.68
N GLU A 94 -12.99 0.85 9.83
CA GLU A 94 -12.43 0.46 11.12
C GLU A 94 -11.12 1.19 11.45
N THR A 95 -10.35 1.60 10.43
CA THR A 95 -9.07 2.30 10.59
C THR A 95 -8.99 3.49 9.65
N ILE A 96 -8.53 4.63 10.16
CA ILE A 96 -8.30 5.84 9.36
C ILE A 96 -6.82 5.99 9.06
N MET A 97 -6.48 6.23 7.80
CA MET A 97 -5.12 6.58 7.42
C MET A 97 -4.99 8.09 7.14
N LEU A 98 -4.14 8.76 7.93
CA LEU A 98 -3.75 10.16 7.69
C LEU A 98 -2.37 10.18 7.03
N ILE A 99 -2.17 11.04 6.03
CA ILE A 99 -0.92 11.07 5.25
C ILE A 99 -0.20 12.41 5.48
N PRO A 100 0.63 12.53 6.54
CA PRO A 100 1.31 13.78 6.86
C PRO A 100 2.44 14.11 5.87
N LYS A 101 2.52 15.38 5.44
CA LYS A 101 3.67 15.94 4.71
C LYS A 101 4.25 17.21 5.35
N VAL A 102 3.52 17.79 6.32
CA VAL A 102 3.94 18.99 7.05
C VAL A 102 5.03 18.66 8.08
N MET A 103 6.18 19.33 7.98
CA MET A 103 7.31 19.16 8.90
C MET A 103 6.91 19.52 10.33
N GLY A 104 7.18 18.62 11.29
CA GLY A 104 6.78 18.80 12.69
C GLY A 104 5.27 18.72 12.95
N GLY A 105 4.45 18.46 11.92
CA GLY A 105 2.98 18.43 12.04
C GLY A 105 2.43 17.19 12.74
N ILE A 106 3.14 16.05 12.70
CA ILE A 106 2.64 14.76 13.22
C ILE A 106 2.24 14.84 14.70
N SER A 107 2.90 15.67 15.51
CA SER A 107 2.56 15.88 16.93
C SER A 107 1.17 16.48 17.14
N LYS A 108 0.59 17.12 16.13
CA LYS A 108 -0.76 17.70 16.14
C LYS A 108 -1.85 16.66 15.78
N LEU A 109 -1.48 15.48 15.28
CA LEU A 109 -2.43 14.48 14.84
C LEU A 109 -3.00 13.66 16.01
N PRO A 110 -4.31 13.40 16.04
CA PRO A 110 -4.91 12.55 17.05
C PRO A 110 -4.57 11.08 16.78
N ARG A 111 -4.46 10.29 17.86
CA ARG A 111 -4.26 8.82 17.77
C ARG A 111 -5.51 8.06 17.35
N THR A 112 -6.67 8.68 17.48
CA THR A 112 -7.97 8.11 17.13
C THR A 112 -8.89 9.17 16.55
N ILE A 113 -9.75 8.79 15.61
CA ILE A 113 -10.83 9.61 15.05
C ILE A 113 -12.15 8.89 15.31
N THR A 114 -13.06 9.47 16.08
CA THR A 114 -14.36 8.84 16.43
C THR A 114 -14.16 7.41 16.97
N ASN A 115 -13.21 7.24 17.90
CA ASN A 115 -12.78 5.95 18.47
C ASN A 115 -12.17 4.93 17.49
N LYS A 116 -11.93 5.30 16.22
CA LYS A 116 -11.20 4.47 15.25
C LYS A 116 -9.71 4.75 15.34
N PRO A 117 -8.82 3.74 15.36
CA PRO A 117 -7.38 3.96 15.35
C PRO A 117 -6.91 4.70 14.10
N VAL A 118 -5.85 5.49 14.26
CA VAL A 118 -5.18 6.19 13.18
C VAL A 118 -3.87 5.50 12.82
N VAL A 119 -3.69 5.23 11.52
CA VAL A 119 -2.44 4.79 10.90
C VAL A 119 -1.87 5.95 10.09
N LEU A 120 -0.55 6.13 10.11
CA LEU A 120 0.10 7.17 9.31
C LEU A 120 0.59 6.61 7.98
N GLY A 121 0.16 7.22 6.88
CA GLY A 121 0.67 6.92 5.55
C GLY A 121 2.06 7.51 5.35
N TYR A 122 3.04 6.66 5.10
CA TYR A 122 4.40 7.03 4.70
C TYR A 122 4.58 6.74 3.21
N SER A 123 4.66 7.77 2.37
CA SER A 123 4.88 7.60 0.93
C SER A 123 6.31 7.11 0.65
N VAL A 124 6.40 5.87 0.20
CA VAL A 124 7.67 5.22 -0.18
C VAL A 124 8.32 6.03 -1.30
N PRO A 125 9.59 6.45 -1.18
CA PRO A 125 10.23 7.27 -2.19
C PRO A 125 10.25 6.59 -3.56
N THR A 126 9.74 7.31 -4.56
CA THR A 126 9.80 6.94 -5.98
C THR A 126 10.32 8.11 -6.80
N ARG A 127 10.55 7.89 -8.11
CA ARG A 127 10.83 8.99 -9.04
C ARG A 127 9.68 10.02 -9.15
N PHE A 128 8.47 9.68 -8.71
CA PHE A 128 7.27 10.50 -8.87
C PHE A 128 6.86 11.23 -7.58
N GLY A 129 7.55 11.00 -6.47
CA GLY A 129 7.24 11.58 -5.16
C GLY A 129 7.65 10.69 -4.00
N GLY A 130 7.63 11.26 -2.80
CA GLY A 130 7.93 10.63 -1.52
C GLY A 130 7.66 11.63 -0.39
N THR A 131 7.59 11.18 0.85
CA THR A 131 7.54 12.12 1.98
C THR A 131 8.90 12.79 2.18
N GLN A 132 8.89 14.10 2.48
CA GLN A 132 10.08 14.82 2.94
C GLN A 132 10.24 14.74 4.46
N LEU A 133 9.26 14.16 5.16
CA LEU A 133 9.31 14.00 6.60
C LEU A 133 10.36 12.97 6.98
N PRO A 134 11.18 13.29 7.99
CA PRO A 134 12.15 12.33 8.47
C PRO A 134 11.46 11.16 9.17
N MET A 135 12.05 9.97 9.06
CA MET A 135 11.46 8.73 9.62
C MET A 135 11.19 8.82 11.13
N TRP A 136 12.04 9.53 11.88
CA TRP A 136 11.85 9.71 13.33
C TRP A 136 10.58 10.49 13.70
N ALA A 137 9.99 11.24 12.77
CA ALA A 137 8.74 11.94 13.02
C ALA A 137 7.56 10.98 13.23
N PHE A 138 7.69 9.72 12.81
CA PHE A 138 6.67 8.68 12.93
C PHE A 138 6.87 7.76 14.14
N ASP A 139 7.80 8.08 15.05
CA ASP A 139 8.09 7.25 16.22
C ASP A 139 6.83 6.94 17.05
N GLY A 140 6.65 5.66 17.38
CA GLY A 140 5.52 5.16 18.15
C GLY A 140 4.17 5.22 17.43
N TRP A 141 4.11 5.50 16.12
CA TRP A 141 2.90 5.38 15.32
C TRP A 141 2.83 4.03 14.58
N PRO A 142 1.62 3.49 14.35
CA PRO A 142 1.44 2.49 13.31
C PRO A 142 1.53 3.19 11.95
N ILE A 143 2.26 2.58 11.02
CA ILE A 143 2.60 3.15 9.71
C ILE A 143 2.08 2.25 8.60
N HIS A 144 1.54 2.87 7.56
CA HIS A 144 1.28 2.25 6.27
C HIS A 144 2.32 2.72 5.25
N LEU A 145 3.07 1.81 4.62
CA LEU A 145 3.98 2.16 3.54
C LEU A 145 3.23 2.28 2.22
N LEU A 146 3.03 3.51 1.76
CA LEU A 146 2.24 3.84 0.57
C LEU A 146 3.04 3.66 -0.72
N GLY A 147 2.62 2.70 -1.55
CA GLY A 147 3.17 2.45 -2.87
C GLY A 147 4.67 2.07 -2.89
N GLY A 148 5.35 2.41 -3.99
CA GLY A 148 6.77 2.06 -4.19
C GLY A 148 7.00 0.64 -4.69
N THR A 149 8.26 0.18 -4.61
CA THR A 149 8.66 -1.18 -4.98
C THR A 149 8.80 -2.06 -3.72
N PRO A 150 8.59 -3.38 -3.82
CA PRO A 150 8.67 -4.25 -2.64
C PRO A 150 10.03 -4.20 -1.94
N HIS A 151 11.13 -4.17 -2.69
CA HIS A 151 12.47 -4.06 -2.11
C HIS A 151 12.71 -2.73 -1.38
N LYS A 152 12.10 -1.62 -1.82
CA LYS A 152 12.16 -0.34 -1.10
C LYS A 152 11.29 -0.32 0.15
N GLN A 153 10.14 -1.01 0.13
CA GLN A 153 9.31 -1.18 1.31
C GLN A 153 10.03 -1.99 2.40
N ILE A 154 10.69 -3.10 2.01
CA ILE A 154 11.49 -3.92 2.92
C ILE A 154 12.70 -3.14 3.47
N GLU A 155 13.39 -2.36 2.63
CA GLU A 155 14.47 -1.47 3.09
C GLU A 155 13.96 -0.47 4.15
N LEU A 156 12.82 0.17 3.91
CA LEU A 156 12.19 1.08 4.88
C LEU A 156 11.75 0.37 6.16
N TRP A 157 11.28 -0.86 6.07
CA TRP A 157 10.93 -1.66 7.24
C TRP A 157 12.12 -1.86 8.18
N HIS A 158 13.32 -2.12 7.65
CA HIS A 158 14.52 -2.23 8.49
C HIS A 158 14.81 -0.94 9.29
N TYR A 159 14.48 0.24 8.74
CA TYR A 159 14.61 1.50 9.47
C TYR A 159 13.48 1.74 10.48
N PHE A 160 12.25 1.36 10.13
CA PHE A 160 11.08 1.59 10.99
C PHE A 160 10.92 0.58 12.12
N SER A 161 11.32 -0.67 11.92
CA SER A 161 11.07 -1.80 12.84
C SER A 161 11.53 -1.57 14.29
N LEU A 162 12.49 -0.67 14.52
CA LEU A 162 12.98 -0.31 15.85
C LEU A 162 12.26 0.89 16.49
N ARG A 163 11.37 1.57 15.76
CA ARG A 163 10.82 2.89 16.11
C ARG A 163 9.31 2.98 15.99
N ALA A 164 8.74 2.21 15.08
CA ALA A 164 7.34 2.25 14.70
C ALA A 164 6.87 0.87 14.25
N GLU A 165 5.58 0.62 14.39
CA GLU A 165 4.96 -0.57 13.83
C GLU A 165 4.68 -0.32 12.35
N VAL A 166 5.26 -1.11 11.45
CA VAL A 166 4.80 -1.15 10.06
C VAL A 166 3.54 -2.01 10.02
N TYR A 167 2.39 -1.35 10.11
CA TYR A 167 1.08 -1.98 10.21
C TYR A 167 0.64 -2.62 8.89
N SER A 168 0.94 -1.96 7.77
CA SER A 168 0.53 -2.42 6.44
C SER A 168 1.39 -1.82 5.33
N VAL A 169 1.34 -2.43 4.15
CA VAL A 169 2.03 -1.93 2.95
C VAL A 169 1.11 -2.13 1.75
N ASP A 170 1.09 -1.19 0.82
CA ASP A 170 0.33 -1.33 -0.43
C ASP A 170 1.16 -1.05 -1.68
N GLY A 171 0.63 -1.48 -2.82
CA GLY A 171 1.10 -0.98 -4.10
C GLY A 171 0.66 -1.84 -5.27
N ASN A 172 0.94 -1.32 -6.47
CA ASN A 172 0.64 -1.98 -7.74
C ASN A 172 1.84 -2.03 -8.68
N TYR A 173 3.06 -1.77 -8.18
CA TYR A 173 4.25 -1.78 -9.03
C TYR A 173 4.51 -3.17 -9.64
N HIS A 174 4.22 -4.23 -8.90
CA HIS A 174 4.34 -5.60 -9.42
C HIS A 174 3.32 -5.89 -10.53
N GLN A 175 2.11 -5.30 -10.50
CA GLN A 175 1.20 -5.30 -11.65
C GLN A 175 1.83 -4.60 -12.86
N LYS A 176 2.41 -3.41 -12.67
CA LYS A 176 3.07 -2.66 -13.74
C LYS A 176 4.17 -3.50 -14.42
N MET A 177 4.96 -4.22 -13.63
CA MET A 177 6.06 -5.05 -14.14
C MET A 177 5.54 -6.33 -14.80
N ALA A 178 4.47 -6.92 -14.26
CA ALA A 178 3.83 -8.09 -14.83
C ALA A 178 3.32 -7.86 -16.26
N MET A 179 2.92 -6.63 -16.61
CA MET A 179 2.57 -6.25 -18.00
C MET A 179 3.72 -6.47 -19.01
N TRP A 180 4.95 -6.60 -18.53
CA TRP A 180 6.16 -6.89 -19.32
C TRP A 180 6.66 -8.33 -19.11
N CYS A 181 5.83 -9.21 -18.55
CA CYS A 181 6.19 -10.56 -18.13
C CYS A 181 7.40 -10.57 -17.18
N GLN A 182 7.52 -9.54 -16.34
CA GLN A 182 8.52 -9.43 -15.28
C GLN A 182 7.87 -9.65 -13.92
N PHE A 183 8.56 -10.36 -13.04
CA PHE A 183 8.08 -10.64 -11.70
C PHE A 183 9.07 -10.16 -10.65
N TRP A 184 8.58 -9.80 -9.47
CA TRP A 184 9.47 -9.38 -8.40
C TRP A 184 10.26 -10.56 -7.84
N SER A 185 11.56 -10.38 -7.62
CA SER A 185 12.41 -11.29 -6.85
C SER A 185 13.23 -10.48 -5.84
N PRO A 186 13.50 -11.01 -4.63
CA PRO A 186 14.41 -10.36 -3.69
C PRO A 186 15.82 -10.25 -4.28
N ASN A 187 16.26 -11.26 -5.03
CA ASN A 187 17.52 -11.28 -5.76
C ASN A 187 17.54 -12.40 -6.81
N ALA A 188 17.55 -12.04 -8.09
CA ALA A 188 17.67 -12.95 -9.22
C ALA A 188 19.04 -12.76 -9.91
N PRO A 189 20.12 -13.41 -9.45
CA PRO A 189 21.47 -13.20 -10.00
C PRO A 189 21.61 -13.64 -11.46
N TYR A 190 20.72 -14.50 -11.94
CA TYR A 190 20.69 -14.99 -13.32
C TYR A 190 20.08 -13.99 -14.32
N ALA A 191 19.43 -12.92 -13.85
CA ALA A 191 18.69 -12.00 -14.69
C ALA A 191 19.40 -10.64 -14.85
N LYS A 192 19.09 -9.94 -15.94
CA LYS A 192 19.61 -8.59 -16.20
C LYS A 192 19.15 -7.58 -15.15
N ASP A 193 17.88 -7.64 -14.78
CA ASP A 193 17.34 -6.91 -13.63
C ASP A 193 17.13 -7.90 -12.48
N ARG A 194 17.95 -7.78 -11.43
CA ARG A 194 17.95 -8.71 -10.29
C ARG A 194 16.68 -8.64 -9.46
N HIS A 195 15.93 -7.55 -9.52
CA HIS A 195 14.65 -7.43 -8.81
C HIS A 195 13.45 -7.71 -9.69
N TRP A 196 13.62 -7.60 -11.02
CA TRP A 196 12.55 -7.81 -12.01
C TRP A 196 12.97 -8.73 -13.16
N PRO A 197 13.37 -9.99 -12.87
CA PRO A 197 13.62 -10.97 -13.92
C PRO A 197 12.41 -11.12 -14.84
N ARG A 198 12.66 -11.33 -16.13
CA ARG A 198 11.61 -11.77 -17.06
C ARG A 198 11.34 -13.26 -16.86
N LEU A 199 10.10 -13.68 -17.07
CA LEU A 199 9.75 -15.11 -17.09
C LEU A 199 10.61 -15.91 -18.06
N ALA A 200 10.98 -15.34 -19.21
CA ALA A 200 11.85 -16.00 -20.18
C ALA A 200 13.29 -16.20 -19.70
N GLU A 201 13.82 -15.29 -18.86
CA GLU A 201 15.13 -15.46 -18.22
C GLU A 201 15.08 -16.54 -17.15
N ALA A 202 13.99 -16.61 -16.38
CA ALA A 202 13.82 -17.59 -15.32
C ALA A 202 13.57 -19.01 -15.85
N ASP A 203 12.78 -19.15 -16.92
CA ASP A 203 12.28 -20.45 -17.37
C ASP A 203 12.96 -20.95 -18.66
N GLY A 204 13.84 -20.15 -19.26
CA GLY A 204 14.55 -20.48 -20.50
C GLY A 204 13.64 -20.59 -21.75
N LYS A 205 12.37 -20.16 -21.65
CA LYS A 205 11.40 -20.21 -22.75
C LYS A 205 10.51 -18.96 -22.77
N LYS A 206 10.02 -18.60 -23.96
CA LYS A 206 9.04 -17.53 -24.11
C LYS A 206 7.70 -17.96 -23.51
N TRP A 207 7.05 -17.05 -22.80
CA TRP A 207 5.68 -17.20 -22.32
C TRP A 207 4.68 -16.59 -23.30
N GLU A 208 3.55 -17.27 -23.49
CA GLU A 208 2.43 -16.84 -24.34
C GLU A 208 1.31 -16.19 -23.49
N GLU A 209 0.05 -16.30 -23.92
CA GLU A 209 -1.12 -15.47 -23.55
C GLU A 209 -1.29 -15.15 -22.05
N ASP A 210 -0.88 -16.05 -21.15
CA ASP A 210 -1.04 -15.91 -19.70
C ASP A 210 0.23 -15.46 -18.95
N GLY A 211 1.32 -15.13 -19.65
CA GLY A 211 2.58 -14.72 -19.05
C GLY A 211 2.48 -13.51 -18.10
N ILE A 212 1.55 -12.58 -18.36
CA ILE A 212 1.33 -11.45 -17.45
C ILE A 212 0.73 -11.89 -16.10
N TYR A 213 -0.13 -12.89 -16.10
CA TYR A 213 -0.78 -13.39 -14.88
C TYR A 213 0.17 -14.26 -14.07
N GLU A 214 0.97 -15.09 -14.75
CA GLU A 214 2.05 -15.83 -14.11
C GLU A 214 3.07 -14.90 -13.45
N ALA A 215 3.53 -13.86 -14.17
CA ALA A 215 4.51 -12.92 -13.64
C ALA A 215 3.96 -12.17 -12.41
N PHE A 216 2.67 -11.82 -12.44
CA PHE A 216 1.99 -11.22 -11.30
C PHE A 216 1.90 -12.21 -10.12
N ALA A 217 1.49 -13.45 -10.37
CA ALA A 217 1.38 -14.49 -9.34
C ALA A 217 2.72 -14.76 -8.63
N ARG A 218 3.81 -14.93 -9.41
CA ARG A 218 5.18 -15.07 -8.85
C ARG A 218 5.58 -13.86 -8.03
N SER A 219 5.19 -12.65 -8.45
CA SER A 219 5.47 -11.44 -7.67
C SER A 219 4.76 -11.49 -6.32
N CYS A 220 3.46 -11.78 -6.27
CA CYS A 220 2.71 -11.86 -5.02
C CYS A 220 3.30 -12.91 -4.08
N GLN A 221 3.61 -14.11 -4.59
CA GLN A 221 4.24 -15.19 -3.82
C GLN A 221 5.59 -14.76 -3.26
N ASN A 222 6.47 -14.21 -4.09
CA ASN A 222 7.81 -13.79 -3.67
C ASN A 222 7.74 -12.65 -2.65
N ILE A 223 6.86 -11.67 -2.85
CA ILE A 223 6.68 -10.55 -1.92
C ILE A 223 6.18 -11.07 -0.57
N GLY A 224 5.17 -11.94 -0.56
CA GLY A 224 4.66 -12.57 0.66
C GLY A 224 5.74 -13.35 1.40
N ALA A 225 6.50 -14.19 0.69
CA ALA A 225 7.61 -14.95 1.25
C ALA A 225 8.71 -14.04 1.83
N ALA A 226 9.05 -12.96 1.14
CA ALA A 226 10.06 -12.02 1.61
C ALA A 226 9.64 -11.30 2.89
N TRP A 227 8.36 -10.91 3.00
CA TRP A 227 7.83 -10.34 4.24
C TRP A 227 7.82 -11.36 5.36
N ASN A 228 7.35 -12.60 5.13
CA ASN A 228 7.35 -13.66 6.14
C ASN A 228 8.77 -13.95 6.67
N ALA A 229 9.76 -14.01 5.78
CA ALA A 229 11.15 -14.27 6.14
C ALA A 229 11.74 -13.22 7.11
N LEU A 230 11.22 -11.99 7.12
CA LEU A 230 11.65 -10.95 8.09
C LEU A 230 11.17 -11.24 9.51
N PHE A 231 10.15 -12.08 9.70
CA PHE A 231 9.54 -12.36 11.01
C PHE A 231 9.78 -13.80 11.47
N GLU A 232 10.21 -14.69 10.58
CA GLU A 232 10.69 -16.04 10.95
C GLU A 232 12.12 -16.02 11.53
N ASN A 233 12.91 -15.00 11.18
CA ASN A 233 14.33 -14.88 11.56
C ASN A 233 14.62 -13.84 12.67
N ASN A 234 13.59 -13.25 13.28
CA ASN A 234 13.66 -12.27 14.37
C ASN A 234 12.88 -12.75 15.60
#